data_AF-A0A644Y7L5-F1
#
_entry.id   AF-A0A644Y7L5-F1
#
_cell.length_a   1.000
_cell.length_b   1.000
_cell.length_c   1.000
_cell.angle_alpha   90.00
_cell.angle_beta   90.00
_cell.angle_gamma   90.00
#
_symmetry.space_group_name_H-M   'P 1'
#
loop_
_entity.id
_entity.type
_entity.pdbx_description
1 polymer ?
#
loop_
_entity_poly.entity_id
_entity_poly.type
_entity_poly.pdbx_seq_one_letter_code
_entity_poly.pdbx_strand_id
1 'polypeptide(L)'
;MKIPEAPKPASLSDVDAREWYLENESKIPSLLDKKKPLEQQAKQAVELRNQVRTQARVAMTDRTAAEALDITDPNQTWQMLVDKYSAKGLLGDDLYREIIKAAQRSRTSVIHMLGID
;
A
#
# COMPACT_ATOMS: atom_id res chain seq x y z
N MET A 1 -0.75 16.95 5.59
CA MET A 1 -0.67 16.50 4.19
C MET A 1 -1.82 15.55 3.90
N LYS A 2 -2.28 15.45 2.66
CA LYS A 2 -3.22 14.43 2.17
C LYS A 2 -2.48 13.57 1.13
N ILE A 3 -2.97 12.37 0.80
CA ILE A 3 -2.49 11.67 -0.40
C ILE A 3 -2.69 12.65 -1.59
N PRO A 4 -1.70 12.83 -2.47
CA PRO A 4 -1.84 13.70 -3.64
C PRO A 4 -2.96 13.21 -4.56
N GLU A 5 -3.38 14.10 -5.46
CA GLU A 5 -4.39 13.77 -6.46
C GLU A 5 -3.97 12.53 -7.25
N ALA A 6 -4.92 11.62 -7.47
CA ALA A 6 -4.67 10.41 -8.25
C ALA A 6 -4.33 10.80 -9.70
N PRO A 7 -3.42 10.06 -10.37
CA PRO A 7 -3.21 10.25 -11.80
C PRO A 7 -4.50 9.97 -12.57
N LYS A 8 -4.58 10.45 -13.81
CA LYS A 8 -5.71 10.15 -14.68
C LYS A 8 -5.76 8.63 -14.95
N PRO A 9 -6.96 8.04 -15.10
CA PRO A 9 -7.06 6.63 -15.49
C PRO A 9 -6.34 6.36 -16.81
N ALA A 10 -5.65 5.21 -16.88
CA ALA A 10 -4.91 4.77 -18.06
C ALA A 10 -3.99 5.86 -18.66
N SER A 11 -3.23 6.56 -17.82
CA SER A 11 -2.35 7.65 -18.24
C SER A 11 -0.86 7.44 -17.94
N LEU A 12 -0.49 6.38 -17.22
CA LEU A 12 0.89 6.10 -16.80
C LEU A 12 1.37 4.78 -17.39
N SER A 13 2.67 4.70 -17.72
CA SER A 13 3.32 3.41 -17.95
C SER A 13 3.38 2.59 -16.66
N ASP A 14 3.70 1.31 -16.73
CA ASP A 14 3.84 0.46 -15.54
C ASP A 14 4.97 0.95 -14.62
N VAL A 15 6.04 1.49 -15.20
CA VAL A 15 7.16 2.10 -14.47
C VAL A 15 6.69 3.37 -13.76
N ASP A 16 6.07 4.31 -14.48
CA ASP A 16 5.60 5.57 -13.88
C ASP A 16 4.53 5.32 -12.80
N ALA A 17 3.63 4.36 -13.02
CA ALA A 17 2.63 3.97 -12.04
C ALA A 17 3.28 3.37 -10.78
N ARG A 18 4.37 2.61 -10.94
CA ARG A 18 5.14 2.06 -9.83
C ARG A 18 5.91 3.13 -9.07
N GLU A 19 6.55 4.07 -9.76
CA GLU A 19 7.24 5.21 -9.14
C GLU A 19 6.25 6.07 -8.36
N TRP A 20 5.11 6.41 -8.97
CA TRP A 20 4.04 7.14 -8.29
C TRP A 20 3.54 6.38 -7.05
N TYR A 21 3.38 5.06 -7.13
CA TYR A 21 3.04 4.25 -5.97
C TYR A 21 4.10 4.36 -4.86
N LEU A 22 5.38 4.21 -5.19
CA LEU A 22 6.50 4.23 -4.23
C LEU A 22 6.61 5.57 -3.52
N GLU A 23 6.53 6.65 -4.29
CA GLU A 23 6.58 8.02 -3.76
C GLU A 23 5.46 8.23 -2.72
N ASN A 24 4.25 7.72 -2.99
CA ASN A 24 3.10 7.91 -2.11
C ASN A 24 3.04 6.94 -0.94
N GLU A 25 3.50 5.70 -1.12
CA GLU A 25 3.70 4.75 -0.03
C GLU A 25 4.68 5.32 1.01
N SER A 26 5.77 5.96 0.56
CA SER A 26 6.78 6.56 1.43
C SER A 26 6.24 7.70 2.32
N LYS A 27 5.15 8.36 1.90
CA LYS A 27 4.51 9.46 2.62
C LYS A 27 3.57 8.99 3.73
N ILE A 28 3.07 7.74 3.68
CA ILE A 28 2.11 7.18 4.65
C ILE A 28 2.48 7.47 6.12
N PRO A 29 3.74 7.28 6.59
CA PRO A 29 4.10 7.53 7.98
C PRO A 29 3.83 8.97 8.45
N SER A 30 3.97 9.94 7.55
CA SER A 30 3.73 11.36 7.82
C SER A 30 2.25 11.73 7.85
N LEU A 31 1.38 10.89 7.28
CA LEU A 31 -0.06 11.10 7.20
C LEU A 31 -0.81 10.52 8.41
N LEU A 32 -0.16 9.65 9.20
CA LEU A 32 -0.78 9.00 10.35
C LEU A 32 -1.07 10.00 11.47
N ASP A 33 -2.27 9.92 12.05
CA ASP A 33 -2.59 10.67 13.25
C ASP A 33 -2.01 9.98 14.49
N LYS A 34 -0.80 10.41 14.87
CA LYS A 34 -0.05 9.84 16.00
C LYS A 34 -0.69 10.05 17.37
N LYS A 35 -1.76 10.86 17.47
CA LYS A 35 -2.51 11.06 18.72
C LYS A 35 -3.54 9.97 18.96
N LYS A 36 -3.89 9.18 17.94
CA LYS A 36 -4.87 8.09 18.05
C LYS A 36 -4.24 6.82 18.62
N PRO A 37 -5.03 5.88 19.17
CA PRO A 37 -4.56 4.54 19.50
C PRO A 37 -3.91 3.83 18.31
N LEU A 38 -2.95 2.94 18.56
CA LEU A 38 -2.18 2.26 17.51
C LEU A 38 -3.05 1.46 16.55
N GLU A 39 -4.15 0.86 17.02
CA GLU A 39 -5.11 0.19 16.15
C GLU A 39 -5.68 1.14 15.08
N GLN A 40 -6.08 2.35 15.48
CA GLN A 40 -6.63 3.35 14.57
C GLN A 40 -5.56 3.87 13.60
N GLN A 41 -4.32 4.04 14.07
CA GLN A 41 -3.19 4.37 13.21
C GLN A 41 -2.92 3.25 12.18
N ALA A 42 -3.01 1.98 12.59
CA ALA A 42 -2.82 0.83 11.73
C ALA A 42 -3.94 0.72 10.68
N LYS A 43 -5.20 0.91 11.06
CA LYS A 43 -6.34 0.98 10.13
C LYS A 43 -6.13 2.08 9.09
N GLN A 44 -5.75 3.28 9.54
CA GLN A 44 -5.44 4.40 8.66
C GLN A 44 -4.30 4.06 7.69
N ALA A 45 -3.21 3.45 8.16
CA ALA A 45 -2.09 3.05 7.31
C ALA A 45 -2.50 2.06 6.21
N VAL A 46 -3.34 1.08 6.55
CA VAL A 46 -3.86 0.07 5.60
C VAL A 46 -4.78 0.71 4.57
N GLU A 47 -5.69 1.59 4.99
CA GLU A 47 -6.58 2.32 4.09
C GLU A 47 -5.78 3.17 3.10
N LEU A 48 -4.80 3.94 3.58
CA LEU A 48 -3.93 4.77 2.75
C LEU A 48 -3.16 3.92 1.73
N ARG A 49 -2.55 2.80 2.16
CA ARG A 49 -1.84 1.90 1.25
C ARG A 49 -2.75 1.31 0.19
N ASN A 50 -3.92 0.81 0.58
CA ASN A 50 -4.88 0.22 -0.35
C ASN A 50 -5.37 1.26 -1.36
N GLN A 51 -5.60 2.50 -0.91
CA GLN A 51 -5.95 3.62 -1.77
C GLN A 51 -4.85 3.93 -2.80
N VAL A 52 -3.60 4.11 -2.35
CA VAL A 52 -2.45 4.38 -3.25
C VAL A 52 -2.27 3.24 -4.26
N ARG A 53 -2.37 1.98 -3.82
CA ARG A 53 -2.27 0.82 -4.72
C ARG A 53 -3.36 0.80 -5.78
N THR A 54 -4.61 1.03 -5.38
CA THR A 54 -5.73 1.10 -6.33
C THR A 54 -5.55 2.25 -7.32
N GLN A 55 -5.15 3.43 -6.86
CA GLN A 55 -4.92 4.59 -7.73
C GLN A 55 -3.81 4.34 -8.75
N ALA A 56 -2.71 3.71 -8.34
CA ALA A 56 -1.64 3.33 -9.25
C ALA A 56 -2.13 2.35 -10.33
N ARG A 57 -2.90 1.31 -9.95
CA ARG A 57 -3.46 0.34 -10.90
C ARG A 57 -4.49 0.94 -11.85
N VAL A 58 -5.29 1.88 -11.40
CA VAL A 58 -6.22 2.63 -12.26
C VAL A 58 -5.46 3.50 -13.27
N ALA A 59 -4.31 4.05 -12.87
CA ALA A 59 -3.48 4.88 -13.73
C ALA A 59 -2.71 4.09 -14.81
N MET A 60 -2.46 2.79 -14.60
CA MET A 60 -1.75 1.93 -15.56
C MET A 60 -2.46 1.91 -16.92
N THR A 61 -1.68 2.18 -17.97
CA THR A 61 -2.08 2.06 -19.38
C THR A 61 -2.23 0.60 -19.82
N ASP A 62 -1.38 -0.30 -19.32
CA ASP A 62 -1.56 -1.74 -19.48
C ASP A 62 -2.70 -2.24 -18.56
N ARG A 63 -3.90 -2.33 -19.14
CA ARG A 63 -5.09 -2.77 -18.42
C ARG A 63 -5.06 -4.26 -18.09
N THR A 64 -4.45 -5.08 -18.94
CA THR A 64 -4.33 -6.53 -18.70
C THR A 64 -3.42 -6.80 -17.51
N ALA A 65 -2.28 -6.10 -17.41
CA ALA A 65 -1.41 -6.18 -16.24
C ALA A 65 -2.11 -5.67 -14.96
N ALA A 66 -2.85 -4.56 -15.04
CA ALA A 66 -3.60 -4.04 -13.89
C ALA A 66 -4.66 -5.03 -13.37
N GLU A 67 -5.44 -5.64 -14.27
CA GLU A 67 -6.45 -6.65 -13.94
C GLU A 67 -5.81 -7.91 -13.35
N ALA A 68 -4.69 -8.37 -13.92
CA ALA A 68 -3.93 -9.49 -13.38
C ALA A 68 -3.49 -9.22 -11.93
N LEU A 69 -2.98 -8.02 -11.65
CA LEU A 69 -2.56 -7.60 -10.30
C LEU A 69 -3.73 -7.52 -9.30
N ASP A 70 -4.94 -7.19 -9.74
CA ASP A 70 -6.13 -7.19 -8.89
C ASP A 70 -6.53 -8.61 -8.46
N ILE A 71 -6.25 -9.60 -9.32
CA ILE A 71 -6.49 -11.03 -9.05
C ILE A 71 -5.37 -11.63 -8.20
N THR A 72 -4.11 -11.46 -8.61
CA THR A 72 -2.95 -12.12 -7.96
C THR A 72 -2.54 -11.44 -6.66
N ASP A 73 -2.77 -10.13 -6.55
CA ASP A 73 -2.27 -9.29 -5.47
C ASP A 73 -3.36 -8.36 -4.91
N PRO A 74 -4.50 -8.88 -4.42
CA PRO A 74 -5.62 -8.07 -4.00
C PRO A 74 -5.30 -7.17 -2.79
N ASN A 75 -6.17 -6.19 -2.57
CA ASN A 75 -6.21 -5.42 -1.33
C ASN A 75 -6.51 -6.34 -0.13
N GLN A 76 -5.58 -6.43 0.81
CA GLN A 76 -5.81 -7.19 2.04
C GLN A 76 -6.78 -6.41 2.91
N THR A 77 -7.79 -7.10 3.42
CA THR A 77 -8.71 -6.52 4.40
C THR A 77 -8.01 -6.36 5.75
N TRP A 78 -8.58 -5.52 6.61
CA TRP A 78 -8.11 -5.37 7.99
C TRP A 78 -8.05 -6.72 8.72
N GLN A 79 -9.10 -7.55 8.60
CA GLN A 79 -9.16 -8.84 9.25
C GLN A 79 -8.08 -9.79 8.77
N MET A 80 -7.83 -9.87 7.45
CA MET A 80 -6.75 -10.70 6.90
C MET A 80 -5.37 -10.31 7.43
N LEU A 81 -5.13 -9.02 7.66
CA LEU A 81 -3.87 -8.55 8.24
C LEU A 81 -3.77 -8.89 9.72
N VAL A 82 -4.84 -8.67 10.48
CA VAL A 82 -4.92 -9.06 11.90
C VAL A 82 -4.68 -10.56 12.06
N ASP A 83 -5.36 -11.40 11.28
CA ASP A 83 -5.22 -12.86 11.36
C ASP A 83 -3.80 -13.29 10.99
N LYS A 84 -3.24 -12.75 9.91
CA LYS A 84 -1.88 -13.06 9.43
C LYS A 84 -0.81 -12.78 10.48
N TYR A 85 -0.91 -11.66 11.20
CA TYR A 85 0.11 -11.26 12.17
C TYR A 85 -0.17 -11.83 13.57
N SER A 86 -1.44 -12.03 13.93
CA SER A 86 -1.81 -12.77 15.15
C SER A 86 -1.35 -14.23 15.07
N ALA A 87 -1.44 -14.87 13.89
CA ALA A 87 -0.90 -16.21 13.65
C ALA A 87 0.63 -16.30 13.82
N LYS A 88 1.33 -15.16 13.84
CA LYS A 88 2.77 -15.08 14.15
C LYS A 88 3.06 -14.80 15.63
N GLY A 89 2.03 -14.82 16.48
CA GLY A 89 2.13 -14.55 17.91
C GLY A 89 2.16 -13.07 18.29
N LEU A 90 1.92 -12.15 17.35
CA LEU A 90 1.85 -10.72 17.64
C LEU A 90 0.48 -10.36 18.21
N LEU A 91 0.47 -9.59 19.29
CA LEU A 91 -0.75 -9.18 20.00
C LEU A 91 -0.66 -7.69 20.39
N GLY A 92 -1.82 -7.07 20.64
CA GLY A 92 -1.91 -5.69 21.12
C GLY A 92 -1.09 -4.69 20.28
N ASP A 93 -0.27 -3.90 20.94
CA ASP A 93 0.53 -2.86 20.29
C ASP A 93 1.55 -3.41 19.28
N ASP A 94 2.13 -4.58 19.54
CA ASP A 94 3.13 -5.18 18.64
C ASP A 94 2.50 -5.62 17.31
N LEU A 95 1.27 -6.16 17.37
CA LEU A 95 0.45 -6.45 16.20
C LEU A 95 0.24 -5.19 15.35
N TYR A 96 -0.21 -4.10 15.98
CA TYR A 96 -0.51 -2.86 15.27
C TYR A 96 0.73 -2.18 14.71
N ARG A 97 1.85 -2.21 15.44
CA ARG A 97 3.15 -1.71 14.95
C ARG A 97 3.61 -2.50 13.73
N GLU A 98 3.44 -3.82 13.71
CA GLU A 98 3.82 -4.63 12.55
C GLU A 98 2.91 -4.37 11.36
N ILE A 99 1.60 -4.18 11.56
CA ILE A 99 0.69 -3.79 10.48
C ILE A 99 1.08 -2.42 9.89
N ILE A 100 1.41 -1.43 10.74
CA ILE A 100 1.89 -0.11 10.29
C ILE A 100 3.19 -0.25 9.47
N LYS A 101 4.15 -1.05 9.94
CA LYS A 101 5.39 -1.33 9.20
C LYS A 101 5.10 -2.00 7.87
N ALA A 102 4.24 -3.02 7.87
CA ALA A 102 3.85 -3.73 6.66
C ALA A 102 3.17 -2.83 5.63
N ALA A 103 2.40 -1.84 6.10
CA ALA A 103 1.76 -0.86 5.24
C ALA A 103 2.76 0.04 4.48
N GLN A 104 4.03 0.05 4.88
CA GLN A 104 5.11 0.86 4.30
C GLN A 104 6.13 0.03 3.50
N ARG A 105 5.98 -1.31 3.46
CA ARG A 105 6.95 -2.19 2.79
C ARG A 105 6.60 -2.35 1.32
N SER A 106 7.54 -2.00 0.45
CA SER A 106 7.47 -2.30 -0.97
C SER A 106 8.14 -3.61 -1.35
N ARG A 107 7.70 -4.19 -2.46
CA ARG A 107 8.32 -5.40 -3.03
C ARG A 107 9.55 -5.01 -3.83
N THR A 108 10.72 -5.33 -3.30
CA THR A 108 12.02 -5.10 -3.96
C THR A 108 12.15 -5.86 -5.27
N SER A 109 11.56 -7.06 -5.37
CA SER A 109 11.55 -7.83 -6.63
C SER A 109 10.86 -7.09 -7.78
N VAL A 110 9.78 -6.36 -7.51
CA VAL A 110 9.06 -5.56 -8.53
C VAL A 110 9.87 -4.32 -8.90
N ILE A 111 10.55 -3.70 -7.94
CA ILE A 111 11.46 -2.57 -8.16
C ILE A 111 12.57 -2.98 -9.14
N HIS A 112 13.25 -4.09 -8.87
CA HIS A 112 14.31 -4.59 -9.75
C HIS A 112 13.80 -5.04 -11.12
N MET A 113 12.63 -5.70 -11.20
CA MET A 113 12.03 -6.14 -12.46
C MET A 113 11.74 -4.97 -13.41
N LEU A 114 11.33 -3.83 -12.86
CA LEU A 114 11.00 -2.63 -13.61
C LEU A 114 12.20 -1.68 -13.81
N GLY A 115 13.38 -2.02 -13.28
CA GLY A 115 14.59 -1.20 -13.41
C GLY A 115 14.51 0.13 -12.67
N ILE A 116 13.78 0.19 -11.55
CA ILE A 116 13.66 1.38 -10.69
C ILE A 116 14.79 1.34 -9.65
N ASP A 117 15.49 2.46 -9.47
CA ASP A 117 16.60 2.63 -8.51
C ASP A 117 16.14 3.14 -7.13
#